data_AF-A0A370U418-F1
#
_entry.id   AF-A0A370U418-F1
#
_cell.length_a   1.000
_cell.length_b   1.000
_cell.length_c   1.000
_cell.angle_alpha   90.00
_cell.angle_beta   90.00
_cell.angle_gamma   90.00
#
_symmetry.space_group_name_H-M   'P 1'
#
loop_
_entity.id
_entity.type
_entity.pdbx_description
1 polymer ?
#
loop_
_entity_poly.entity_id
_entity_poly.type
_entity_poly.pdbx_seq_one_letter_code
_entity_poly.pdbx_strand_id
1 'polypeptide(L)'
;MKGPNFGALGATFTIMRAMQAICLISIIGMTANFVAEMVAVKQSPPQVIVATLSVTCIAVLYVAITFILYFDGVLPFLVPAGMDSLLLIAVIVVATTVGKPLSYLDCAALPSTGTTVSFLDSVAANMKKVNYWVWAGASKTTCYEMKAIWGLSIALCVLFAFSAICSACLWKQNKAKAAEGAAPKDVEGNW
;
A
#
# COMPACT_ATOMS: atom_id res chain seq x y z
N MET A 1 23.88 10.97 -7.72
CA MET A 1 23.47 11.09 -6.30
C MET A 1 24.20 10.02 -5.52
N LYS A 2 24.99 10.37 -4.51
CA LYS A 2 25.71 9.40 -3.67
C LYS A 2 24.68 8.81 -2.71
N GLY A 3 24.14 7.63 -3.05
CA GLY A 3 23.10 6.98 -2.26
C GLY A 3 23.61 6.64 -0.85
N PRO A 4 22.72 6.53 0.14
CA PRO A 4 23.11 6.24 1.51
C PRO A 4 23.79 4.86 1.62
N ASN A 5 24.97 4.83 2.25
CA ASN A 5 25.84 3.64 2.35
C ASN A 5 25.34 2.64 3.43
N PHE A 6 24.13 2.11 3.26
CA PHE A 6 23.55 1.08 4.15
C PHE A 6 23.64 -0.34 3.57
N GLY A 7 24.47 -0.54 2.53
CA GLY A 7 24.68 -1.86 1.90
C GLY A 7 23.39 -2.48 1.36
N ALA A 8 23.28 -3.81 1.44
CA ALA A 8 22.14 -4.56 0.92
C ALA A 8 20.80 -4.17 1.56
N LEU A 9 20.77 -3.91 2.87
CA LEU A 9 19.55 -3.46 3.58
C LEU A 9 19.05 -2.12 3.05
N GLY A 10 19.97 -1.21 2.76
CA GLY A 10 19.63 0.07 2.15
C GLY A 10 19.06 -0.06 0.74
N ALA A 11 19.66 -0.93 -0.08
CA ALA A 11 19.16 -1.22 -1.42
C ALA A 11 17.74 -1.83 -1.37
N THR A 12 17.52 -2.81 -0.48
CA THR A 12 16.21 -3.42 -0.28
C THR A 12 15.17 -2.38 0.14
N PHE A 13 15.50 -1.49 1.08
CA PHE A 13 14.59 -0.42 1.50
C PHE A 13 14.17 0.48 0.33
N THR A 14 15.11 0.91 -0.51
CA THR A 14 14.83 1.72 -1.72
C THR A 14 13.92 0.98 -2.69
N ILE A 15 14.18 -0.31 -2.95
CA ILE A 15 13.38 -1.14 -3.86
C ILE A 15 11.96 -1.29 -3.31
N MET A 16 11.80 -1.56 -2.01
CA MET A 16 10.50 -1.66 -1.38
C MET A 16 9.70 -0.36 -1.53
N ARG A 17 10.32 0.81 -1.31
CA ARG A 17 9.67 2.11 -1.50
C ARG A 17 9.22 2.34 -2.93
N ALA A 18 10.06 2.00 -3.91
CA ALA A 18 9.70 2.11 -5.32
C ALA A 18 8.51 1.20 -5.68
N MET A 19 8.53 -0.07 -5.25
CA MET A 19 7.42 -0.99 -5.50
C MET A 19 6.14 -0.56 -4.80
N GLN A 20 6.23 -0.08 -3.55
CA GLN A 20 5.08 0.50 -2.82
C GLN A 20 4.47 1.66 -3.61
N ALA A 21 5.30 2.59 -4.09
CA ALA A 21 4.84 3.75 -4.86
C ALA A 21 4.12 3.32 -6.14
N ILE A 22 4.66 2.36 -6.90
CA ILE A 22 4.04 1.84 -8.11
C ILE A 22 2.67 1.24 -7.79
N CYS A 23 2.58 0.33 -6.82
CA CYS A 23 1.31 -0.30 -6.44
C CYS A 23 0.27 0.74 -5.98
N LEU A 24 0.67 1.72 -5.18
CA LEU A 24 -0.23 2.76 -4.68
C LEU A 24 -0.75 3.67 -5.80
N ILE A 25 0.11 4.12 -6.72
CA ILE A 25 -0.28 4.95 -7.86
C ILE A 25 -1.25 4.19 -8.77
N SER A 26 -1.00 2.90 -9.01
CA SER A 26 -1.93 2.05 -9.78
C SER A 26 -3.31 1.94 -9.11
N ILE A 27 -3.35 1.76 -7.77
CA ILE A 27 -4.63 1.73 -7.03
C ILE A 27 -5.34 3.09 -7.14
N ILE A 28 -4.62 4.21 -6.98
CA ILE A 28 -5.20 5.55 -7.12
C ILE A 28 -5.80 5.74 -8.51
N GLY A 29 -5.10 5.35 -9.58
CA GLY A 29 -5.61 5.48 -10.95
C GLY A 29 -6.93 4.73 -11.17
N MET A 30 -6.98 3.45 -10.77
CA MET A 30 -8.20 2.64 -10.92
C MET A 30 -9.35 3.16 -10.04
N THR A 31 -9.07 3.50 -8.77
CA THR A 31 -10.11 4.00 -7.85
C THR A 31 -10.61 5.38 -8.22
N ALA A 32 -9.76 6.27 -8.74
CA ALA A 32 -10.17 7.59 -9.23
C ALA A 32 -11.09 7.48 -10.46
N ASN A 33 -10.84 6.52 -11.36
CA ASN A 33 -11.73 6.28 -12.50
C ASN A 33 -13.13 5.86 -12.03
N PHE A 34 -13.22 4.97 -11.05
CA PHE A 34 -14.50 4.59 -10.45
C PHE A 34 -15.27 5.77 -9.84
N VAL A 35 -14.57 6.66 -9.13
CA VAL A 35 -15.18 7.86 -8.58
C VAL A 35 -15.68 8.78 -9.69
N ALA A 36 -14.89 8.98 -10.74
CA ALA A 36 -15.28 9.81 -11.88
C ALA A 36 -16.54 9.28 -12.58
N GLU A 37 -16.63 7.97 -12.80
CA GLU A 37 -17.79 7.34 -13.43
C GLU A 37 -19.07 7.43 -12.57
N MET A 38 -18.96 7.25 -11.25
CA MET A 38 -20.10 7.41 -10.32
C MET A 38 -20.60 8.86 -10.28
N VAL A 39 -19.68 9.82 -10.21
CA VAL A 39 -20.02 11.25 -10.19
C VAL A 39 -20.65 11.68 -11.52
N ALA A 40 -20.19 11.15 -12.65
CA ALA A 40 -20.75 11.45 -13.96
C ALA A 40 -22.25 11.07 -14.07
N VAL A 41 -22.68 10.01 -13.38
CA VAL A 41 -24.09 9.59 -13.31
C VAL A 41 -24.85 10.17 -12.10
N LYS A 42 -24.26 11.16 -11.40
CA LYS A 42 -24.83 11.80 -10.20
C LYS A 42 -25.11 10.83 -9.04
N GLN A 43 -24.34 9.75 -8.94
CA GLN A 43 -24.40 8.81 -7.82
C GLN A 43 -23.21 9.02 -6.87
N SER A 44 -23.45 8.81 -5.57
CA SER A 44 -22.38 8.90 -4.57
C SER A 44 -21.53 7.63 -4.60
N PRO A 45 -20.20 7.72 -4.71
CA PRO A 45 -19.34 6.54 -4.71
C PRO A 45 -19.41 5.80 -3.37
N PRO A 46 -19.28 4.45 -3.37
CA PRO A 46 -19.31 3.67 -2.14
C PRO A 46 -18.20 4.09 -1.16
N GLN A 47 -18.55 4.14 0.13
CA GLN A 47 -17.63 4.61 1.18
C GLN A 47 -16.30 3.83 1.23
N VAL A 48 -16.31 2.54 0.87
CA VAL A 48 -15.11 1.69 0.83
C VAL A 48 -14.11 2.17 -0.24
N ILE A 49 -14.60 2.62 -1.41
CA ILE A 49 -13.74 3.12 -2.49
C ILE A 49 -13.15 4.47 -2.10
N VAL A 50 -13.97 5.36 -1.51
CA VAL A 50 -13.52 6.65 -1.00
C VAL A 50 -12.48 6.47 0.12
N ALA A 51 -12.74 5.55 1.06
CA ALA A 51 -11.81 5.23 2.13
C ALA A 51 -10.49 4.67 1.57
N THR A 52 -10.56 3.73 0.62
CA THR A 52 -9.37 3.17 -0.04
C THR A 52 -8.55 4.26 -0.71
N LEU A 53 -9.18 5.12 -1.51
CA LEU A 53 -8.52 6.24 -2.18
C LEU A 53 -7.87 7.20 -1.19
N SER A 54 -8.53 7.51 -0.07
CA SER A 54 -7.97 8.39 0.96
C SER A 54 -6.72 7.81 1.61
N VAL A 55 -6.75 6.51 1.97
CA VAL A 55 -5.61 5.81 2.59
C VAL A 55 -4.44 5.71 1.61
N THR A 56 -4.69 5.40 0.34
CA THR A 56 -3.62 5.28 -0.65
C THR A 56 -2.98 6.63 -0.97
N CYS A 57 -3.74 7.72 -1.03
CA CYS A 57 -3.18 9.07 -1.19
C CYS A 57 -2.24 9.45 -0.04
N ILE A 58 -2.65 9.19 1.21
CA ILE A 58 -1.80 9.44 2.40
C ILE A 58 -0.54 8.56 2.35
N ALA A 59 -0.70 7.28 1.99
CA ALA A 59 0.41 6.33 1.88
C ALA A 59 1.43 6.76 0.81
N VAL A 60 0.99 7.28 -0.35
CA VAL A 60 1.90 7.81 -1.38
C VAL A 60 2.73 8.97 -0.85
N LEU A 61 2.09 9.94 -0.18
CA LEU A 61 2.80 11.08 0.41
C LEU A 61 3.84 10.61 1.44
N TYR A 62 3.46 9.67 2.30
CA TYR A 62 4.38 9.07 3.26
C TYR A 62 5.57 8.37 2.58
N VAL A 63 5.32 7.54 1.56
CA VAL A 63 6.38 6.84 0.82
C VAL A 63 7.32 7.84 0.14
N ALA A 64 6.78 8.91 -0.46
CA ALA A 64 7.59 9.96 -1.09
C ALA A 64 8.47 10.72 -0.08
N ILE A 65 7.89 11.16 1.05
CA ILE A 65 8.62 11.89 2.09
C ILE A 65 9.72 11.01 2.70
N THR A 66 9.39 9.76 3.07
CA THR A 66 10.39 8.84 3.65
C THR A 66 11.46 8.44 2.66
N PHE A 67 11.15 8.36 1.36
CA PHE A 67 12.14 8.16 0.32
C PHE A 67 13.12 9.33 0.23
N ILE A 68 12.64 10.58 0.22
CA ILE A 68 13.50 11.77 0.18
C ILE A 68 14.40 11.81 1.43
N LEU A 69 13.80 11.71 2.62
CA LEU A 69 14.54 11.72 3.89
C LEU A 69 15.57 10.60 4.00
N TYR A 70 15.33 9.45 3.36
CA TYR A 70 16.28 8.35 3.29
C TYR A 70 17.50 8.71 2.45
N PHE A 71 17.30 9.32 1.27
CA PHE A 71 18.41 9.78 0.42
C PHE A 71 19.19 10.93 1.05
N ASP A 72 18.52 11.78 1.82
CA ASP A 72 19.16 12.85 2.59
C ASP A 72 19.90 12.31 3.83
N GLY A 73 19.75 11.02 4.17
CA GLY A 73 20.44 10.38 5.28
C GLY A 73 19.98 10.82 6.68
N VAL A 74 18.91 11.62 6.77
CA VAL A 74 18.36 12.17 8.02
C VAL A 74 17.22 11.33 8.60
N LEU A 75 16.85 10.24 7.93
CA LEU A 75 15.69 9.44 8.31
C LEU A 75 15.89 8.72 9.66
N PRO A 76 15.08 9.01 10.70
CA PRO A 76 15.12 8.29 11.96
C PRO A 76 14.41 6.94 11.82
N PHE A 77 15.13 5.88 11.45
CA PHE A 77 14.60 4.55 11.07
C PHE A 77 13.54 3.91 12.00
N LEU A 78 13.45 4.33 13.27
CA LEU A 78 12.41 3.87 14.19
C LEU A 78 11.01 4.39 13.81
N VAL A 79 10.90 5.65 13.35
CA VAL A 79 9.62 6.28 13.00
C VAL A 79 9.02 5.61 11.75
N PRO A 80 9.76 5.41 10.64
CA PRO A 80 9.28 4.65 9.50
C PRO A 80 8.90 3.21 9.85
N ALA A 81 9.63 2.52 10.74
CA ALA A 81 9.25 1.17 11.16
C ALA A 81 7.85 1.12 11.81
N GLY A 82 7.56 2.08 12.68
CA GLY A 82 6.23 2.24 13.27
C GLY A 82 5.17 2.63 12.25
N MET A 83 5.46 3.61 11.38
CA MET A 83 4.53 4.06 10.36
C MET A 83 4.22 3.01 9.29
N ASP A 84 5.22 2.25 8.84
CA ASP A 84 5.05 1.13 7.92
C ASP A 84 4.16 0.05 8.55
N SER A 85 4.28 -0.18 9.86
CA SER A 85 3.41 -1.12 10.58
C SER A 85 1.96 -0.62 10.68
N LEU A 86 1.75 0.68 10.87
CA LEU A 86 0.41 1.28 10.86
C LEU A 86 -0.22 1.22 9.46
N LEU A 87 0.54 1.52 8.41
CA LEU A 87 0.08 1.40 7.03
C LEU A 87 -0.19 -0.04 6.63
N LEU A 88 0.62 -1.00 7.12
CA LEU A 88 0.34 -2.43 6.98
C LEU A 88 -1.05 -2.78 7.52
N ILE A 89 -1.38 -2.35 8.74
CA ILE A 89 -2.70 -2.59 9.34
C ILE A 89 -3.81 -1.95 8.49
N ALA A 90 -3.62 -0.69 8.05
CA ALA A 90 -4.59 0.00 7.21
C ALA A 90 -4.84 -0.75 5.89
N VAL A 91 -3.79 -1.21 5.21
CA VAL A 91 -3.90 -1.95 3.94
C VAL A 91 -4.49 -3.35 4.16
N ILE A 92 -4.26 -4.00 5.31
CA ILE A 92 -4.95 -5.25 5.66
C ILE A 92 -6.47 -5.03 5.75
N VAL A 93 -6.91 -3.93 6.38
CA VAL A 93 -8.34 -3.59 6.45
C VAL A 93 -8.90 -3.35 5.04
N VAL A 94 -8.19 -2.66 4.16
CA VAL A 94 -8.58 -2.48 2.76
C VAL A 94 -8.66 -3.83 2.03
N ALA A 95 -7.63 -4.67 2.15
CA ALA A 95 -7.58 -5.97 1.47
C ALA A 95 -8.71 -6.91 1.93
N THR A 96 -9.04 -6.93 3.22
CA THR A 96 -10.11 -7.78 3.76
C THR A 96 -11.51 -7.23 3.48
N THR A 97 -11.69 -5.90 3.43
CA THR A 97 -12.98 -5.30 3.08
C THR A 97 -13.29 -5.46 1.59
N VAL A 98 -12.34 -5.15 0.72
CA VAL A 98 -12.50 -5.27 -0.73
C VAL A 98 -12.50 -6.75 -1.18
N GLY A 99 -11.74 -7.63 -0.51
CA GLY A 99 -11.60 -9.03 -0.89
C GLY A 99 -12.84 -9.90 -0.67
N LYS A 100 -13.66 -9.62 0.36
CA LYS A 100 -14.85 -10.43 0.70
C LYS A 100 -15.81 -10.66 -0.48
N PRO A 101 -16.30 -9.62 -1.20
CA PRO A 101 -17.18 -9.82 -2.34
C PRO A 101 -16.46 -10.35 -3.59
N LEU A 102 -15.15 -10.12 -3.73
CA LEU A 102 -14.39 -10.43 -4.94
C LEU A 102 -13.83 -11.85 -4.97
N SER A 103 -13.50 -12.42 -3.80
CA SER A 103 -12.85 -13.73 -3.72
C SER A 103 -13.69 -14.85 -4.32
N TYR A 104 -15.01 -14.68 -4.38
CA TYR A 104 -15.96 -15.66 -4.90
C TYR A 104 -16.52 -15.30 -6.28
N LEU A 105 -16.12 -14.15 -6.84
CA LEU A 105 -16.67 -13.65 -8.09
C LEU A 105 -15.79 -14.08 -9.27
N ASP A 106 -16.37 -14.78 -10.23
CA ASP A 106 -15.71 -15.05 -11.51
C ASP A 106 -16.01 -13.92 -12.50
N CYS A 107 -14.98 -13.14 -12.84
CA CYS A 107 -15.12 -12.04 -13.79
C CYS A 107 -15.37 -12.53 -15.22
N ALA A 108 -15.02 -13.79 -15.55
CA ALA A 108 -15.26 -14.34 -16.87
C ALA A 108 -16.76 -14.54 -17.17
N ALA A 109 -17.56 -14.77 -16.13
CA ALA A 109 -18.99 -15.02 -16.21
C ALA A 109 -19.86 -13.74 -16.27
N LEU A 110 -19.25 -12.55 -16.15
CA LEU A 110 -19.95 -11.27 -16.24
C LEU A 110 -20.11 -10.78 -17.69
N PRO A 111 -21.18 -10.05 -18.00
CA PRO A 111 -21.40 -9.50 -19.33
C PRO A 111 -20.39 -8.38 -19.66
N SER A 112 -19.96 -8.33 -20.92
CA SER A 112 -19.03 -7.30 -21.43
C SER A 112 -19.67 -5.92 -21.60
N THR A 113 -21.01 -5.84 -21.60
CA THR A 113 -21.80 -4.61 -21.81
C THR A 113 -22.36 -4.02 -20.51
N GLY A 114 -21.96 -4.53 -19.35
CA GLY A 114 -22.39 -4.01 -18.05
C GLY A 114 -21.79 -2.63 -17.74
N THR A 115 -22.31 -1.97 -16.71
CA THR A 115 -21.81 -0.65 -16.25
C THR A 115 -20.98 -0.77 -14.96
N THR A 116 -20.08 0.17 -14.75
CA THR A 116 -19.29 0.27 -13.50
C THR A 116 -20.17 0.61 -12.31
N VAL A 117 -21.19 1.45 -12.51
CA VAL A 117 -22.09 1.91 -11.45
C VAL A 117 -22.84 0.75 -10.82
N SER A 118 -23.49 -0.08 -11.66
CA SER A 118 -24.16 -1.31 -11.22
C SER A 118 -23.20 -2.30 -10.57
N PHE A 119 -21.94 -2.38 -11.01
CA PHE A 119 -20.92 -3.20 -10.35
C PHE A 119 -20.60 -2.67 -8.95
N LEU A 120 -20.36 -1.37 -8.79
CA LEU A 120 -20.02 -0.75 -7.52
C LEU A 120 -21.17 -0.81 -6.50
N ASP A 121 -22.41 -0.65 -6.95
CA ASP A 121 -23.60 -0.84 -6.13
C ASP A 121 -23.73 -2.31 -5.67
N SER A 122 -23.44 -3.25 -6.58
CA SER A 122 -23.42 -4.68 -6.25
C SER A 122 -22.33 -5.02 -5.24
N VAL A 123 -21.12 -4.47 -5.38
CA VAL A 123 -20.05 -4.61 -4.38
C VAL A 123 -20.56 -4.10 -3.03
N ALA A 124 -21.09 -2.87 -2.99
CA ALA A 124 -21.56 -2.25 -1.75
C ALA A 124 -22.67 -3.06 -1.06
N ALA A 125 -23.62 -3.61 -1.83
CA ALA A 125 -24.70 -4.44 -1.32
C ALA A 125 -24.21 -5.83 -0.83
N ASN A 126 -23.28 -6.45 -1.57
CA ASN A 126 -22.76 -7.78 -1.26
C ASN A 126 -21.76 -7.80 -0.09
N MET A 127 -21.35 -6.63 0.42
CA MET A 127 -20.59 -6.53 1.68
C MET A 127 -21.38 -7.08 2.89
N LYS A 128 -22.71 -7.25 2.78
CA LYS A 128 -23.58 -7.76 3.87
C LYS A 128 -24.15 -9.18 3.63
N LYS A 129 -24.36 -9.62 2.39
CA LYS A 129 -24.79 -10.99 2.02
C LYS A 129 -24.29 -11.31 0.61
N VAL A 130 -23.66 -12.47 0.42
CA VAL A 130 -23.17 -12.93 -0.88
C VAL A 130 -24.33 -13.49 -1.70
N ASN A 131 -24.83 -12.75 -2.68
CA ASN A 131 -25.84 -13.22 -3.64
C ASN A 131 -25.41 -12.91 -5.08
N TYR A 132 -25.19 -13.97 -5.87
CA TYR A 132 -24.73 -13.87 -7.26
C TYR A 132 -25.72 -13.14 -8.18
N TRP A 133 -27.03 -13.17 -7.85
CA TRP A 133 -28.09 -12.49 -8.59
C TRP A 133 -28.02 -10.96 -8.55
N VAL A 134 -27.23 -10.38 -7.65
CA VAL A 134 -27.11 -8.91 -7.50
C VAL A 134 -26.24 -8.31 -8.60
N TRP A 135 -25.35 -9.08 -9.23
CA TRP A 135 -24.39 -8.59 -10.24
C TRP A 135 -24.98 -8.46 -11.65
N ALA A 136 -26.30 -8.61 -11.81
CA ALA A 136 -26.99 -8.46 -13.08
C ALA A 136 -26.80 -7.01 -13.61
N GLY A 137 -25.98 -6.86 -14.65
CA GLY A 137 -25.65 -5.57 -15.25
C GLY A 137 -24.28 -5.00 -14.88
N ALA A 138 -23.49 -5.71 -14.07
CA ALA A 138 -22.16 -5.30 -13.65
C ALA A 138 -21.11 -5.56 -14.76
N SER A 139 -20.16 -4.63 -14.97
CA SER A 139 -19.18 -4.76 -16.06
C SER A 139 -18.04 -5.74 -15.75
N LYS A 140 -17.63 -6.52 -16.75
CA LYS A 140 -16.46 -7.41 -16.68
C LYS A 140 -15.14 -6.66 -16.45
N THR A 141 -14.98 -5.49 -17.06
CA THR A 141 -13.77 -4.66 -16.92
C THR A 141 -13.60 -4.17 -15.48
N THR A 142 -14.64 -3.60 -14.89
CA THR A 142 -14.65 -3.14 -13.49
C THR A 142 -14.33 -4.29 -12.52
N CYS A 143 -14.78 -5.51 -12.82
CA CYS A 143 -14.46 -6.70 -12.02
C CYS A 143 -12.95 -6.98 -11.98
N TYR A 144 -12.28 -6.95 -13.13
CA TYR A 144 -10.83 -7.16 -13.19
C TYR A 144 -10.05 -6.03 -12.53
N GLU A 145 -10.47 -4.77 -12.72
CA GLU A 145 -9.85 -3.62 -12.05
C GLU A 145 -9.99 -3.71 -10.53
N MET A 146 -11.15 -4.11 -10.03
CA MET A 146 -11.35 -4.31 -8.59
C MET A 146 -10.53 -5.50 -8.05
N LYS A 147 -10.42 -6.60 -8.81
CA LYS A 147 -9.50 -7.71 -8.46
C LYS A 147 -8.05 -7.26 -8.47
N ALA A 148 -7.65 -6.39 -9.39
CA ALA A 148 -6.31 -5.83 -9.42
C ALA A 148 -6.04 -4.95 -8.19
N ILE A 149 -6.98 -4.09 -7.78
CA ILE A 149 -6.87 -3.31 -6.54
C ILE A 149 -6.71 -4.24 -5.32
N TRP A 150 -7.50 -5.30 -5.25
CA TRP A 150 -7.39 -6.29 -4.17
C TRP A 150 -6.02 -6.98 -4.15
N GLY A 151 -5.55 -7.46 -5.31
CA GLY A 151 -4.24 -8.10 -5.44
C GLY A 151 -3.07 -7.17 -5.11
N LEU A 152 -3.12 -5.92 -5.59
CA LEU A 152 -2.13 -4.89 -5.25
C LEU A 152 -2.16 -4.53 -3.76
N SER A 153 -3.33 -4.57 -3.12
CA SER A 153 -3.44 -4.36 -1.66
C SER A 153 -2.73 -5.49 -0.88
N ILE A 154 -2.88 -6.74 -1.30
CA ILE A 154 -2.14 -7.88 -0.70
C ILE A 154 -0.62 -7.70 -0.91
N ALA A 155 -0.19 -7.32 -2.11
CA ALA A 155 1.21 -7.05 -2.39
C ALA A 155 1.75 -5.92 -1.49
N LEU A 156 0.98 -4.85 -1.30
CA LEU A 156 1.33 -3.75 -0.40
C LEU A 156 1.45 -4.20 1.06
N CYS A 157 0.62 -5.13 1.54
CA CYS A 157 0.80 -5.71 2.87
C CYS A 157 2.19 -6.36 3.01
N VAL A 158 2.60 -7.17 2.04
CA VAL A 158 3.92 -7.80 2.06
C VAL A 158 5.02 -6.74 2.02
N LEU A 159 4.92 -5.76 1.11
CA LEU A 159 5.91 -4.70 0.96
C LEU A 159 6.06 -3.84 2.22
N PHE A 160 4.96 -3.44 2.88
CA PHE A 160 5.01 -2.67 4.12
C PHE A 160 5.56 -3.50 5.29
N ALA A 161 5.25 -4.79 5.38
CA ALA A 161 5.85 -5.67 6.38
C ALA A 161 7.38 -5.78 6.20
N PHE A 162 7.85 -6.02 4.98
CA PHE A 162 9.29 -6.05 4.69
C PHE A 162 9.96 -4.69 4.95
N SER A 163 9.31 -3.59 4.56
CA SER A 163 9.83 -2.24 4.80
C SER A 163 9.95 -1.93 6.30
N ALA A 164 8.98 -2.35 7.12
CA ALA A 164 9.03 -2.22 8.57
C ALA A 164 10.20 -3.01 9.17
N ILE A 165 10.40 -4.27 8.73
CA ILE A 165 11.51 -5.12 9.17
C ILE A 165 12.86 -4.50 8.77
N CYS A 166 13.02 -4.06 7.52
CA CYS A 166 14.24 -3.40 7.05
C CYS A 166 14.53 -2.13 7.87
N SER A 167 13.52 -1.31 8.13
CA SER A 167 13.65 -0.10 8.95
C SER A 167 14.08 -0.43 10.38
N ALA A 168 13.51 -1.45 11.01
CA ALA A 168 13.90 -1.90 12.34
C ALA A 168 15.35 -2.43 12.37
N CYS A 169 15.77 -3.18 11.35
CA CYS A 169 17.14 -3.67 11.22
C CYS A 169 18.14 -2.52 11.00
N LEU A 170 17.82 -1.55 10.14
CA LEU A 170 18.63 -0.35 9.92
C LEU A 170 18.75 0.49 11.19
N TRP A 171 17.67 0.61 11.97
CA TRP A 171 17.71 1.27 13.27
C TRP A 171 18.67 0.58 14.24
N LYS A 172 18.58 -0.76 14.36
CA LYS A 172 19.50 -1.54 15.20
C LYS A 172 20.96 -1.39 14.76
N GLN A 173 21.23 -1.43 13.45
CA GLN A 173 22.59 -1.21 12.92
C GLN A 173 23.10 0.19 13.22
N ASN A 174 22.26 1.21 13.07
CA ASN A 174 22.65 2.59 13.35
C ASN A 174 22.94 2.80 14.84
N LYS A 175 22.16 2.16 15.72
CA LYS A 175 22.41 2.15 17.18
C LYS A 175 23.71 1.43 17.54
N ALA A 176 24.01 0.28 16.92
CA ALA A 176 25.25 -0.47 17.15
C ALA A 176 26.48 0.36 16.74
N LYS A 177 26.47 0.97 15.56
CA LYS A 177 27.55 1.86 15.09
C LYS A 177 27.76 3.07 16.01
N ALA A 178 26.66 3.65 16.53
CA ALA A 178 26.75 4.74 17.49
C ALA A 178 27.36 4.31 18.83
N ALA A 179 27.11 3.08 19.28
CA ALA A 179 27.71 2.51 20.49
C ALA A 179 29.20 2.20 20.32
N GLU A 180 29.62 1.67 19.17
CA GLU A 180 31.03 1.41 18.84
C GLU A 180 31.85 2.70 18.73
N GLY A 181 31.26 3.79 18.23
CA GLY A 181 31.90 5.11 18.21
C GLY A 181 31.99 5.80 19.57
N ALA A 182 31.25 5.33 20.57
CA ALA A 182 31.24 5.86 21.93
C ALA A 182 32.11 5.04 22.90
N ALA A 183 32.65 3.89 22.48
CA ALA A 183 33.65 3.17 23.26
C ALA A 183 34.97 3.97 23.26
N PRO A 184 35.54 4.31 24.44
CA PRO A 184 36.81 5.06 24.50
C PRO A 184 37.91 4.28 23.78
N LYS A 185 38.62 4.96 22.87
CA LYS A 185 39.75 4.44 22.08
C LYS A 185 41.08 4.54 22.84
N ASP A 186 41.04 4.54 24.16
CA ASP A 186 42.15 4.98 24.99
C ASP A 186 42.55 3.88 25.97
N VAL A 187 43.17 2.80 25.45
CA VAL A 187 44.31 2.10 26.10
C VAL A 187 45.16 1.38 25.04
N GLU A 188 45.73 2.10 24.07
CA GLU A 188 46.94 1.61 23.38
C GLU A 188 47.95 2.75 23.28
N GLY A 189 49.01 2.65 24.09
CA GLY A 189 50.23 3.43 23.92
C GLY A 189 50.61 4.32 25.11
N ASN A 190 51.62 3.85 25.82
CA ASN A 190 52.78 4.63 26.31
C ASN A 190 52.89 4.82 27.83
N TRP A 191 53.29 3.77 28.54
CA TRP A 191 54.35 3.75 29.57
C TRP A 191 54.96 2.35 29.67
#